data_AF-A0A524D697-F1
#
_entry.id   AF-A0A524D697-F1
#
_cell.length_a   1.000
_cell.length_b   1.000
_cell.length_c   1.000
_cell.angle_alpha   90.00
_cell.angle_beta   90.00
_cell.angle_gamma   90.00
#
_symmetry.space_group_name_H-M   'P 1'
#
loop_
_entity.id
_entity.type
_entity.pdbx_description
1 polymer ?
#
loop_
_entity_poly.entity_id
_entity_poly.type
_entity_poly.pdbx_seq_one_letter_code
_entity_poly.pdbx_strand_id
1 'polypeptide(L)'
;MLEFLDEMFDSETIKPSFEYVHIVLALYIFGKQEEGMGRYRLQKELEIGSGTARSLITKLKEKMEFLTVLGDNNRKGHILTQKGAQYLTKLKTKIPLLEPVDIGRLKDIIIEPDNNKAYICVVCDASEIITSGITQRDAAIKIGGLGATCLIYEGEHLRFPVKSFSAAEQAQLMVEEPIQSYFETIANENESALSEGDVIIIGLGETSKLARLSAMNAALTLIT
;
A
#
# COMPACT_ATOMS: atom_id res chain seq x y z
N MET A 1 -11.16 -6.46 -8.31
CA MET A 1 -11.43 -6.09 -6.89
C MET A 1 -11.64 -4.59 -6.74
N LEU A 2 -10.76 -3.77 -7.34
CA LEU A 2 -10.81 -2.32 -7.26
C LEU A 2 -11.95 -1.68 -8.05
N GLU A 3 -12.50 -2.37 -9.06
CA GLU A 3 -13.65 -1.92 -9.87
C GLU A 3 -14.87 -1.50 -9.02
N PHE A 4 -15.07 -2.10 -7.84
CA PHE A 4 -16.12 -1.68 -6.91
C PHE A 4 -15.96 -0.22 -6.44
N LEU A 5 -14.75 0.33 -6.50
CA LEU A 5 -14.45 1.71 -6.14
C LEU A 5 -14.65 2.68 -7.31
N ASP A 6 -15.04 2.22 -8.50
CA ASP A 6 -15.15 3.10 -9.69
C ASP A 6 -16.19 4.21 -9.47
N GLU A 7 -17.27 3.91 -8.73
CA GLU A 7 -18.31 4.87 -8.32
C GLU A 7 -17.76 6.08 -7.51
N MET A 8 -16.58 5.90 -6.89
CA MET A 8 -15.88 6.99 -6.20
C MET A 8 -15.42 8.08 -7.16
N PHE A 9 -15.12 7.73 -8.41
CA PHE A 9 -14.64 8.66 -9.43
C PHE A 9 -15.77 9.37 -10.17
N ASP A 10 -17.01 8.89 -10.04
CA ASP A 10 -18.18 9.51 -10.69
C ASP A 10 -18.44 10.91 -10.16
N SER A 11 -18.45 11.89 -11.06
CA SER A 11 -18.71 13.29 -10.75
C SER A 11 -19.40 13.97 -11.94
N GLU A 12 -20.48 14.70 -11.68
CA GLU A 12 -21.22 15.45 -12.70
C GLU A 12 -20.46 16.68 -13.21
N THR A 13 -19.44 17.14 -12.46
CA THR A 13 -18.73 18.39 -12.75
C THR A 13 -17.25 18.17 -13.02
N ILE A 14 -16.48 17.87 -11.98
CA ILE A 14 -15.01 17.74 -12.06
C ILE A 14 -14.62 16.37 -11.52
N LYS A 15 -13.77 15.67 -12.29
CA LYS A 15 -13.20 14.38 -11.86
C LYS A 15 -12.52 14.55 -10.49
N PRO A 16 -12.78 13.66 -9.51
CA PRO A 16 -12.11 13.73 -8.22
C PRO A 16 -10.59 13.71 -8.36
N SER A 17 -9.92 14.50 -7.54
CA SER A 17 -8.45 14.70 -7.53
C SER A 17 -7.70 13.69 -6.66
N PHE A 18 -8.38 12.66 -6.16
CA PHE A 18 -7.77 11.53 -5.49
C PHE A 18 -7.70 10.32 -6.45
N GLU A 19 -7.05 9.26 -6.00
CA GLU A 19 -6.71 8.05 -6.76
C GLU A 19 -7.05 6.82 -5.91
N TYR A 20 -7.05 5.60 -6.48
CA TYR A 20 -7.38 4.39 -5.72
C TYR A 20 -6.56 4.23 -4.45
N VAL A 21 -5.26 4.57 -4.49
CA VAL A 21 -4.37 4.52 -3.32
C VAL A 21 -4.89 5.36 -2.15
N HIS A 22 -5.44 6.54 -2.42
CA HIS A 22 -5.99 7.41 -1.37
C HIS A 22 -7.25 6.79 -0.75
N ILE A 23 -8.08 6.14 -1.56
CA ILE A 23 -9.29 5.44 -1.09
C ILE A 23 -8.91 4.24 -0.23
N VAL A 24 -8.06 3.36 -0.75
CA VAL A 24 -7.64 2.13 -0.06
C VAL A 24 -6.89 2.48 1.22
N LEU A 25 -5.90 3.38 1.16
CA LEU A 25 -5.12 3.74 2.33
C LEU A 25 -5.97 4.43 3.40
N ALA A 26 -6.98 5.23 3.03
CA ALA A 26 -7.95 5.76 3.97
C ALA A 26 -8.66 4.63 4.76
N LEU A 27 -9.10 3.57 4.07
CA LEU A 27 -9.75 2.43 4.75
C LEU A 27 -8.80 1.73 5.72
N TYR A 28 -7.54 1.49 5.35
CA TYR A 28 -6.53 0.93 6.28
C TYR A 28 -6.34 1.83 7.50
N ILE A 29 -6.27 3.15 7.29
CA ILE A 29 -6.10 4.13 8.37
C ILE A 29 -7.32 4.13 9.31
N PHE A 30 -8.55 4.18 8.78
CA PHE A 30 -9.76 4.13 9.60
C PHE A 30 -9.89 2.77 10.33
N GLY A 31 -9.50 1.68 9.69
CA GLY A 31 -9.50 0.34 10.30
C GLY A 31 -8.51 0.18 11.46
N LYS A 32 -7.49 1.04 11.56
CA LYS A 32 -6.54 1.09 12.71
C LYS A 32 -6.96 2.09 13.79
N GLN A 33 -8.03 2.88 13.62
CA GLN A 33 -8.39 3.99 14.52
C GLN A 33 -9.86 3.91 14.94
N GLU A 34 -10.15 3.09 15.95
CA GLU A 34 -11.52 2.87 16.47
C GLU A 34 -12.13 4.13 17.09
N GLU A 35 -11.32 5.04 17.64
CA GLU A 35 -11.77 6.31 18.21
C GLU A 35 -12.18 7.36 17.16
N GLY A 36 -12.05 7.02 15.87
CA GLY A 36 -12.40 7.88 14.76
C GLY A 36 -11.29 8.85 14.35
N MET A 37 -11.27 9.16 13.06
CA MET A 37 -10.28 10.07 12.48
C MET A 37 -10.93 11.32 11.88
N GLY A 38 -10.39 12.47 12.27
CA GLY A 38 -10.79 13.77 11.72
C GLY A 38 -10.19 14.03 10.34
N ARG A 39 -10.93 14.78 9.51
CA ARG A 39 -10.53 15.13 8.13
C ARG A 39 -9.14 15.75 8.01
N TYR A 40 -8.76 16.65 8.93
CA TYR A 40 -7.44 17.30 8.88
C TYR A 40 -6.29 16.34 9.13
N ARG A 41 -6.51 15.31 9.96
CA ARG A 41 -5.52 14.25 10.17
C ARG A 41 -5.43 13.37 8.92
N LEU A 42 -6.58 12.94 8.38
CA LEU A 42 -6.61 12.15 7.15
C LEU A 42 -5.91 12.86 5.98
N GLN A 43 -6.15 14.16 5.82
CA GLN A 43 -5.47 15.00 4.82
C GLN A 43 -3.94 14.88 4.92
N LYS A 44 -3.40 14.99 6.14
CA LYS A 44 -1.96 14.89 6.39
C LYS A 44 -1.44 13.48 6.19
N GLU A 45 -2.21 12.45 6.54
CA GLU A 45 -1.82 11.04 6.39
C GLU A 45 -1.75 10.60 4.92
N LEU A 46 -2.56 11.23 4.06
CA LEU A 46 -2.67 10.91 2.64
C LEU A 46 -1.94 11.90 1.72
N GLU A 47 -1.28 12.93 2.26
CA GLU A 47 -0.57 13.97 1.48
C GLU A 47 -1.44 14.62 0.36
N ILE A 48 -2.72 14.86 0.67
CA ILE A 48 -3.70 15.47 -0.26
C ILE A 48 -4.15 16.86 0.19
N GLY A 49 -4.75 17.63 -0.73
CA GLY A 49 -5.37 18.92 -0.43
C GLY A 49 -6.63 18.81 0.44
N SER A 50 -6.99 19.90 1.13
CA SER A 50 -8.16 19.95 2.02
C SER A 50 -9.49 19.69 1.30
N GLY A 51 -9.64 20.23 0.08
CA GLY A 51 -10.78 19.97 -0.79
C GLY A 51 -10.87 18.50 -1.23
N THR A 52 -9.73 17.90 -1.59
CA THR A 52 -9.62 16.48 -1.94
C THR A 52 -10.02 15.59 -0.76
N ALA A 53 -9.50 15.87 0.44
CA ALA A 53 -9.83 15.11 1.64
C ALA A 53 -11.33 15.20 2.01
N ARG A 54 -11.92 16.40 1.86
CA ARG A 54 -13.37 16.58 2.06
C ARG A 54 -14.16 15.74 1.06
N SER A 55 -13.82 15.82 -0.23
CA SER A 55 -14.49 15.06 -1.29
C SER A 55 -14.39 13.55 -1.06
N LEU A 56 -13.19 13.06 -0.72
CA LEU A 56 -12.93 11.65 -0.43
C LEU A 56 -13.83 11.13 0.71
N ILE A 57 -13.85 11.83 1.85
CA ILE A 57 -14.67 11.45 3.00
C ILE A 57 -16.16 11.49 2.67
N THR A 58 -16.61 12.56 2.00
CA THR A 58 -18.01 12.70 1.60
C THR A 58 -18.44 11.52 0.72
N LYS A 59 -17.64 11.15 -0.29
CA LYS A 59 -17.96 10.02 -1.17
C LYS A 59 -17.89 8.67 -0.47
N LEU A 60 -16.89 8.45 0.38
CA LEU A 60 -16.80 7.23 1.20
C LEU A 60 -18.00 7.08 2.13
N LYS A 61 -18.55 8.17 2.66
CA LYS A 61 -19.74 8.18 3.52
C LYS A 61 -21.04 8.04 2.74
N GLU A 62 -21.26 8.88 1.74
CA GLU A 62 -22.56 9.09 1.12
C GLU A 62 -22.80 8.22 -0.11
N LYS A 63 -21.73 7.89 -0.88
CA LYS A 63 -21.84 6.99 -2.03
C LYS A 63 -21.59 5.54 -1.64
N MET A 64 -20.46 5.29 -0.99
CA MET A 64 -20.05 3.91 -0.67
C MET A 64 -20.68 3.37 0.61
N GLU A 65 -21.16 4.25 1.50
CA GLU A 65 -21.62 3.90 2.85
C GLU A 65 -20.55 3.18 3.69
N PHE A 66 -19.27 3.46 3.41
CA PHE A 66 -18.12 2.86 4.10
C PHE A 66 -17.76 3.57 5.39
N LEU A 67 -18.16 4.84 5.55
CA LEU A 67 -17.88 5.64 6.74
C LEU A 67 -19.15 6.11 7.43
N THR A 68 -19.09 6.21 8.76
CA THR A 68 -20.05 6.94 9.59
C THR A 68 -19.32 7.92 10.49
N VAL A 69 -20.07 8.80 11.16
CA VAL A 69 -19.53 9.79 12.07
C VAL A 69 -19.63 9.28 13.51
N LEU A 70 -18.52 9.26 14.22
CA LEU A 70 -18.45 8.99 15.65
C LEU A 70 -18.26 10.32 16.39
N GLY A 71 -19.08 10.55 17.42
CA GLY A 71 -18.93 11.68 18.35
C GLY A 71 -20.14 12.61 18.48
N ASP A 72 -20.09 13.46 19.51
CA ASP A 72 -21.07 14.50 19.82
C ASP A 72 -20.75 15.82 19.09
N ASN A 73 -21.52 16.88 19.36
CA ASN A 73 -21.49 18.12 18.57
C ASN A 73 -20.12 18.84 18.50
N ASN A 74 -19.14 18.50 19.35
CA ASN A 74 -17.85 19.20 19.43
C ASN A 74 -16.61 18.39 19.00
N ARG A 75 -16.68 17.05 18.87
CA ARG A 75 -15.56 16.20 18.39
C ARG A 75 -16.05 15.08 17.48
N LYS A 76 -16.25 15.39 16.20
CA LYS A 76 -16.70 14.44 15.18
C LYS A 76 -15.51 13.83 14.43
N GLY A 77 -15.30 12.53 14.58
CA GLY A 77 -14.40 11.71 13.77
C GLY A 77 -15.18 10.83 12.80
N HIS A 78 -14.51 10.28 11.80
CA HIS A 78 -15.09 9.25 10.93
C HIS A 78 -14.54 7.87 11.31
N ILE A 79 -15.41 6.87 11.28
CA ILE A 79 -15.08 5.46 11.50
C ILE A 79 -15.66 4.61 10.37
N LEU A 80 -15.13 3.39 10.19
CA LEU A 80 -15.71 2.43 9.25
C LEU A 80 -17.11 1.99 9.69
N THR A 81 -18.02 1.86 8.74
CA THR A 81 -19.25 1.08 8.91
C THR A 81 -18.95 -0.41 8.82
N GLN A 82 -19.93 -1.27 9.11
CA GLN A 82 -19.80 -2.71 8.86
C GLN A 82 -19.47 -3.02 7.39
N LYS A 83 -20.10 -2.31 6.44
CA LYS A 83 -19.85 -2.45 5.00
C LYS A 83 -18.40 -2.08 4.65
N GLY A 84 -17.91 -0.95 5.17
CA GLY A 84 -16.52 -0.52 4.99
C GLY A 84 -15.51 -1.49 5.61
N ALA A 85 -15.80 -2.00 6.81
CA ALA A 85 -14.97 -2.99 7.49
C ALA A 85 -14.90 -4.30 6.70
N GLN A 86 -16.04 -4.80 6.19
CA GLN A 86 -16.07 -6.01 5.34
C GLN A 86 -15.26 -5.82 4.05
N TYR A 87 -15.34 -4.65 3.42
CA TYR A 87 -14.52 -4.36 2.24
C TYR A 87 -13.03 -4.31 2.59
N LEU A 88 -12.66 -3.68 3.70
CA LEU A 88 -11.27 -3.68 4.19
C LEU A 88 -10.78 -5.10 4.48
N THR A 89 -11.60 -5.96 5.09
CA THR A 89 -11.23 -7.37 5.31
C THR A 89 -10.93 -8.07 3.99
N LYS A 90 -11.74 -7.86 2.94
CA LYS A 90 -11.48 -8.40 1.59
C LYS A 90 -10.20 -7.84 0.97
N LEU A 91 -9.89 -6.56 1.18
CA LEU A 91 -8.61 -5.99 0.74
C LEU A 91 -7.44 -6.65 1.46
N LYS A 92 -7.55 -6.86 2.78
CA LYS A 92 -6.51 -7.49 3.60
C LYS A 92 -6.24 -8.95 3.26
N THR A 93 -7.17 -9.66 2.61
CA THR A 93 -6.86 -11.01 2.09
C THR A 93 -5.92 -10.97 0.89
N LYS A 94 -5.78 -9.82 0.22
CA LYS A 94 -4.85 -9.62 -0.90
C LYS A 94 -3.65 -8.75 -0.53
N ILE A 95 -3.81 -7.80 0.38
CA ILE A 95 -2.73 -6.95 0.88
C ILE A 95 -2.72 -7.01 2.42
N PRO A 96 -2.22 -8.11 3.02
CA PRO A 96 -2.30 -8.29 4.47
C PRO A 96 -1.38 -7.34 5.23
N LEU A 97 -0.22 -6.98 4.65
CA LEU A 97 0.83 -6.23 5.32
C LEU A 97 1.08 -4.87 4.66
N LEU A 98 1.18 -3.82 5.47
CA LEU A 98 1.68 -2.49 5.09
C LEU A 98 2.31 -1.81 6.31
N GLU A 99 3.63 -1.88 6.44
CA GLU A 99 4.35 -1.41 7.64
C GLU A 99 5.63 -0.63 7.30
N PRO A 100 6.05 0.32 8.16
CA PRO A 100 7.34 0.97 8.00
C PRO A 100 8.47 -0.03 8.24
N VAL A 101 9.58 0.16 7.55
CA VAL A 101 10.78 -0.68 7.70
C VAL A 101 12.04 0.16 7.89
N ASP A 102 13.06 -0.46 8.48
CA ASP A 102 14.38 0.15 8.64
C ASP A 102 15.12 0.13 7.30
N ILE A 103 15.14 1.29 6.65
CA ILE A 103 15.82 1.48 5.37
C ILE A 103 17.33 1.15 5.43
N GLY A 104 17.94 1.24 6.62
CA GLY A 104 19.34 0.90 6.83
C GLY A 104 19.64 -0.58 6.60
N ARG A 105 18.64 -1.46 6.74
CA ARG A 105 18.75 -2.91 6.46
C ARG A 105 18.56 -3.27 4.99
N LEU A 106 18.15 -2.32 4.14
CA LEU A 106 17.70 -2.60 2.78
C LEU A 106 18.66 -2.06 1.71
N LYS A 107 19.82 -1.51 2.11
CA LYS A 107 20.73 -0.75 1.24
C LYS A 107 21.19 -1.50 -0.01
N ASP A 108 21.26 -2.83 0.05
CA ASP A 108 21.74 -3.66 -1.06
C ASP A 108 20.66 -3.94 -2.11
N ILE A 109 19.39 -3.64 -1.80
CA ILE A 109 18.24 -3.93 -2.69
C ILE A 109 17.43 -2.68 -3.08
N ILE A 110 17.82 -1.50 -2.60
CA ILE A 110 17.17 -0.23 -2.93
C ILE A 110 18.17 0.79 -3.43
N ILE A 111 17.68 1.70 -4.28
CA ILE A 111 18.46 2.82 -4.81
C ILE A 111 18.30 4.02 -3.88
N GLU A 112 19.39 4.73 -3.61
CA GLU A 112 19.42 5.98 -2.82
C GLU A 112 18.76 5.85 -1.41
N PRO A 113 19.26 4.96 -0.53
CA PRO A 113 18.67 4.74 0.79
C PRO A 113 18.82 5.93 1.76
N ASP A 114 19.80 6.81 1.54
CA ASP A 114 20.17 7.83 2.52
C ASP A 114 19.10 8.93 2.66
N ASN A 115 18.78 9.30 3.90
CA ASN A 115 17.76 10.29 4.28
C ASN A 115 16.30 9.97 3.87
N ASN A 116 16.05 8.81 3.28
CA ASN A 116 14.73 8.41 2.82
C ASN A 116 13.99 7.51 3.82
N LYS A 117 12.71 7.23 3.55
CA LYS A 117 11.85 6.32 4.31
C LYS A 117 11.37 5.20 3.41
N ALA A 118 11.13 4.03 4.01
CA ALA A 118 10.66 2.84 3.33
C ALA A 118 9.45 2.23 4.03
N TYR A 119 8.53 1.70 3.23
CA TYR A 119 7.44 0.82 3.69
C TYR A 119 7.49 -0.48 2.94
N ILE A 120 7.25 -1.58 3.65
CA ILE A 120 6.95 -2.87 3.05
C ILE A 120 5.44 -3.00 2.84
N CYS A 121 5.06 -3.59 1.71
CA CYS A 121 3.71 -4.01 1.39
C CYS A 121 3.77 -5.43 0.82
N VAL A 122 2.97 -6.36 1.33
CA VAL A 122 2.89 -7.73 0.79
C VAL A 122 1.61 -7.84 -0.02
N VAL A 123 1.70 -8.39 -1.23
CA VAL A 123 0.57 -8.74 -2.09
C VAL A 123 0.52 -10.24 -2.27
N CYS A 124 -0.56 -10.86 -1.81
CA CYS A 124 -0.70 -12.30 -1.83
C CYS A 124 -0.97 -12.83 -3.24
N ASP A 125 -0.28 -13.90 -3.61
CA ASP A 125 -0.52 -14.65 -4.85
C ASP A 125 -0.51 -13.72 -6.09
N ALA A 126 0.59 -12.99 -6.27
CA ALA A 126 0.75 -11.96 -7.31
C ALA A 126 1.99 -12.15 -8.19
N SER A 127 2.76 -13.21 -7.96
CA SER A 127 3.99 -13.52 -8.69
C SER A 127 3.78 -13.69 -10.21
N GLU A 128 2.62 -14.21 -10.63
CA GLU A 128 2.27 -14.38 -12.05
C GLU A 128 1.92 -13.05 -12.76
N ILE A 129 1.54 -12.03 -11.99
CA ILE A 129 1.11 -10.72 -12.52
C ILE A 129 2.33 -9.80 -12.68
N ILE A 130 3.27 -9.86 -11.73
CA ILE A 130 4.47 -9.03 -11.76
C ILE A 130 5.45 -9.53 -12.84
N THR A 131 6.05 -8.61 -13.58
CA THR A 131 7.02 -8.94 -14.64
C THR A 131 8.44 -8.54 -14.26
N SER A 132 8.75 -7.23 -14.27
CA SER A 132 10.08 -6.70 -13.97
C SER A 132 10.08 -5.70 -12.81
N GLY A 133 8.92 -5.44 -12.18
CA GLY A 133 8.77 -4.40 -11.16
C GLY A 133 8.76 -2.96 -11.70
N ILE A 134 8.97 -2.74 -13.01
CA ILE A 134 9.00 -1.38 -13.60
C ILE A 134 7.65 -0.67 -13.46
N THR A 135 6.54 -1.37 -13.74
CA THR A 135 5.19 -0.80 -13.58
C THR A 135 4.93 -0.35 -12.15
N GLN A 136 5.37 -1.14 -11.18
CA GLN A 136 5.21 -0.84 -9.75
C GLN A 136 6.07 0.36 -9.35
N ARG A 137 7.32 0.43 -9.81
CA ARG A 137 8.21 1.57 -9.60
C ARG A 137 7.61 2.86 -10.16
N ASP A 138 7.15 2.83 -11.41
CA ASP A 138 6.60 4.00 -12.08
C ASP A 138 5.27 4.44 -11.43
N ALA A 139 4.46 3.50 -10.95
CA ALA A 139 3.28 3.80 -10.14
C ALA A 139 3.63 4.48 -8.80
N ALA A 140 4.69 4.03 -8.11
CA ALA A 140 5.17 4.70 -6.90
C ALA A 140 5.66 6.14 -7.18
N ILE A 141 6.39 6.36 -8.28
CA ILE A 141 6.84 7.71 -8.68
C ILE A 141 5.64 8.60 -9.00
N LYS A 142 4.62 8.07 -9.68
CA LYS A 142 3.41 8.83 -10.06
C LYS A 142 2.67 9.43 -8.87
N ILE A 143 2.76 8.83 -7.67
CA ILE A 143 2.13 9.34 -6.45
C ILE A 143 3.05 10.26 -5.62
N GLY A 144 4.19 10.70 -6.18
CA GLY A 144 5.17 11.55 -5.50
C GLY A 144 6.18 10.78 -4.66
N GLY A 145 6.24 9.45 -4.82
CA GLY A 145 7.27 8.60 -4.25
C GLY A 145 8.61 8.71 -4.98
N LEU A 146 9.64 8.08 -4.41
CA LEU A 146 10.96 7.97 -5.05
C LEU A 146 11.10 6.70 -5.91
N GLY A 147 10.17 5.76 -5.76
CA GLY A 147 10.16 4.48 -6.48
C GLY A 147 9.67 3.34 -5.63
N ALA A 148 9.74 2.13 -6.19
CA ALA A 148 9.50 0.90 -5.48
C ALA A 148 10.43 -0.21 -5.99
N THR A 149 10.95 -1.02 -5.07
CA THR A 149 11.59 -2.31 -5.38
C THR A 149 10.56 -3.41 -5.15
N CYS A 150 10.54 -4.43 -6.00
CA CYS A 150 9.67 -5.59 -5.82
C CYS A 150 10.51 -6.85 -5.72
N LEU A 151 10.05 -7.81 -4.92
CA LEU A 151 10.63 -9.12 -4.73
C LEU A 151 9.51 -10.18 -4.77
N ILE A 152 9.82 -11.37 -5.25
CA ILE A 152 8.91 -12.51 -5.27
C ILE A 152 9.40 -13.51 -4.23
N TYR A 153 8.48 -14.04 -3.41
CA TYR A 153 8.75 -15.14 -2.50
C TYR A 153 8.45 -16.47 -3.18
N GLU A 154 9.46 -17.34 -3.28
CA GLU A 154 9.35 -18.66 -3.91
C GLU A 154 9.22 -19.79 -2.88
N GLY A 155 8.69 -19.47 -1.68
CA GLY A 155 8.49 -20.42 -0.59
C GLY A 155 9.72 -20.63 0.29
N GLU A 156 10.92 -20.60 -0.28
CA GLU A 156 12.18 -20.71 0.48
C GLU A 156 13.09 -19.49 0.35
N HIS A 157 12.99 -18.74 -0.74
CA HIS A 157 13.88 -17.61 -1.03
C HIS A 157 13.12 -16.41 -1.57
N LEU A 158 13.69 -15.22 -1.36
CA LEU A 158 13.27 -14.01 -2.06
C LEU A 158 14.15 -13.76 -3.28
N ARG A 159 13.54 -13.33 -4.38
CA ARG A 159 14.29 -12.89 -5.57
C ARG A 159 13.69 -11.68 -6.25
N PHE A 160 14.49 -11.01 -7.07
CA PHE A 160 14.02 -9.95 -7.94
C PHE A 160 13.14 -10.50 -9.10
N PRO A 161 12.10 -9.75 -9.52
CA PRO A 161 11.28 -10.08 -10.68
C PRO A 161 12.07 -9.79 -11.97
N VAL A 162 12.15 -10.77 -12.86
CA VAL A 162 12.87 -10.64 -14.13
C VAL A 162 12.15 -11.38 -15.26
N LYS A 163 12.26 -10.83 -16.48
CA LYS A 163 11.82 -11.52 -17.70
C LYS A 163 12.98 -12.31 -18.28
N SER A 164 12.96 -13.63 -18.07
CA SER A 164 13.79 -14.63 -18.77
C SER A 164 15.30 -14.47 -18.62
N PHE A 165 15.91 -15.33 -17.79
CA PHE A 165 17.36 -15.47 -17.68
C PHE A 165 17.78 -16.94 -17.51
N SER A 166 19.05 -17.23 -17.79
CA SER A 166 19.67 -18.53 -17.55
C SER A 166 19.76 -18.86 -16.05
N ALA A 167 19.93 -20.12 -15.69
CA ALA A 167 20.01 -20.57 -14.28
C ALA A 167 21.13 -19.87 -13.47
N ALA A 168 22.25 -19.52 -14.11
CA ALA A 168 23.36 -18.84 -13.45
C ALA A 168 23.04 -17.36 -13.11
N GLU A 169 22.26 -16.70 -13.96
CA GLU A 169 21.80 -15.32 -13.74
C GLU A 169 20.68 -15.28 -12.68
N GLN A 170 19.87 -16.34 -12.56
CA GLN A 170 18.85 -16.45 -11.51
C GLN A 170 19.44 -16.47 -10.10
N ALA A 171 20.59 -17.13 -9.90
CA ALA A 171 21.26 -17.16 -8.60
C ALA A 171 21.75 -15.78 -8.15
N GLN A 172 22.07 -14.87 -9.08
CA GLN A 172 22.48 -13.49 -8.77
C GLN A 172 21.30 -12.57 -8.41
N LEU A 173 20.07 -13.06 -8.59
CA LEU A 173 18.84 -12.31 -8.29
C LEU A 173 18.23 -12.70 -6.95
N MET A 174 18.83 -13.66 -6.24
CA MET A 174 18.44 -14.03 -4.89
C MET A 174 18.83 -12.92 -3.92
N VAL A 175 17.93 -12.63 -3.01
CA VAL A 175 18.16 -11.68 -1.91
C VAL A 175 18.97 -12.39 -0.83
N GLU A 176 19.92 -11.69 -0.24
CA GLU A 176 20.75 -12.25 0.81
C GLU A 176 19.94 -12.56 2.08
N GLU A 177 20.33 -13.64 2.77
CA GLU A 177 19.68 -14.16 3.99
C GLU A 177 19.36 -13.10 5.07
N PRO A 178 20.23 -12.11 5.40
CA PRO A 178 19.91 -11.12 6.41
C PRO A 178 18.67 -10.26 6.07
N ILE A 179 18.47 -9.96 4.78
CA ILE A 179 17.34 -9.18 4.29
C ILE A 179 16.10 -10.07 4.23
N GLN A 180 16.25 -11.31 3.76
CA GLN A 180 15.16 -12.27 3.74
C GLN A 180 14.59 -12.52 5.14
N SER A 181 15.44 -12.89 6.10
CA SER A 181 15.04 -13.12 7.48
C SER A 181 14.38 -11.89 8.10
N TYR A 182 14.82 -10.67 7.73
CA TYR A 182 14.19 -9.44 8.17
C TYR A 182 12.74 -9.31 7.67
N PHE A 183 12.48 -9.60 6.39
CA PHE A 183 11.13 -9.55 5.85
C PHE A 183 10.22 -10.64 6.40
N GLU A 184 10.72 -11.88 6.54
CA GLU A 184 9.97 -12.97 7.17
C GLU A 184 9.62 -12.65 8.63
N THR A 185 10.53 -12.03 9.39
CA THR A 185 10.27 -11.59 10.76
C THR A 185 9.13 -10.59 10.81
N ILE A 186 9.18 -9.53 10.00
CA ILE A 186 8.12 -8.51 9.96
C ILE A 186 6.78 -9.13 9.55
N ALA A 187 6.79 -10.00 8.54
CA ALA A 187 5.60 -10.69 8.06
C ALA A 187 4.97 -11.55 9.18
N ASN A 188 5.77 -12.34 9.89
CA ASN A 188 5.30 -13.19 10.99
C ASN A 188 4.79 -12.38 12.19
N GLU A 189 5.48 -11.30 12.59
CA GLU A 189 5.05 -10.42 13.69
C GLU A 189 3.70 -9.73 13.43
N ASN A 190 3.31 -9.62 12.15
CA ASN A 190 2.06 -9.00 11.72
C ASN A 190 1.02 -10.02 11.22
N GLU A 191 1.15 -11.30 11.62
CA GLU A 191 0.22 -12.38 11.26
C GLU A 191 0.01 -12.52 9.74
N SER A 192 1.05 -12.19 8.97
CA SER A 192 1.04 -12.10 7.51
C SER A 192 2.17 -12.93 6.91
N ALA A 193 2.38 -14.14 7.44
CA ALA A 193 3.45 -15.06 7.02
C ALA A 193 3.44 -15.23 5.49
N LEU A 194 4.63 -15.13 4.90
CA LEU A 194 4.78 -15.20 3.45
C LEU A 194 4.43 -16.59 2.93
N SER A 195 3.76 -16.64 1.79
CA SER A 195 3.45 -17.86 1.05
C SER A 195 4.05 -17.81 -0.34
N GLU A 196 4.40 -18.96 -0.90
CA GLU A 196 4.91 -19.04 -2.28
C GLU A 196 3.98 -18.28 -3.24
N GLY A 197 4.57 -17.44 -4.08
CA GLY A 197 3.85 -16.60 -5.03
C GLY A 197 3.49 -15.21 -4.50
N ASP A 198 3.75 -14.91 -3.23
CA ASP A 198 3.60 -13.57 -2.68
C ASP A 198 4.63 -12.60 -3.27
N VAL A 199 4.22 -11.34 -3.43
CA VAL A 199 5.08 -10.26 -3.89
C VAL A 199 5.28 -9.26 -2.76
N ILE A 200 6.54 -9.01 -2.43
CA ILE A 200 6.96 -7.98 -1.49
C ILE A 200 7.29 -6.71 -2.27
N ILE A 201 6.71 -5.59 -1.86
CA ILE A 201 6.94 -4.28 -2.45
C ILE A 201 7.53 -3.37 -1.38
N ILE A 202 8.66 -2.75 -1.71
CA ILE A 202 9.35 -1.79 -0.86
C ILE A 202 9.18 -0.41 -1.50
N GLY A 203 8.23 0.37 -0.98
CA GLY A 203 7.98 1.73 -1.46
C GLY A 203 8.87 2.74 -0.76
N LEU A 204 9.47 3.66 -1.54
CA LEU A 204 10.36 4.70 -1.04
C LEU A 204 9.72 6.09 -1.11
N GLY A 205 10.10 6.95 -0.17
CA GLY A 205 9.70 8.35 -0.17
C GLY A 205 10.54 9.20 0.78
N GLU A 206 10.60 10.51 0.54
CA GLU A 206 11.28 11.49 1.40
C GLU A 206 10.65 11.55 2.81
N THR A 207 9.36 11.19 2.91
CA THR A 207 8.64 11.11 4.18
C THR A 207 8.03 9.73 4.36
N SER A 208 7.76 9.36 5.62
CA SER A 208 7.11 8.09 5.97
C SER A 208 5.76 7.91 5.25
N LYS A 209 5.01 8.99 5.07
CA LYS A 209 3.70 8.95 4.40
C LYS A 209 3.82 8.77 2.90
N LEU A 210 4.79 9.43 2.27
CA LEU A 210 5.07 9.21 0.84
C LEU A 210 5.56 7.79 0.61
N ALA A 211 6.45 7.26 1.44
CA ALA A 211 6.88 5.86 1.36
C ALA A 211 5.69 4.88 1.47
N ARG A 212 4.77 5.13 2.40
CA ARG A 212 3.53 4.35 2.55
C ARG A 212 2.61 4.44 1.33
N LEU A 213 2.42 5.64 0.78
CA LEU A 213 1.66 5.86 -0.45
C LEU A 213 2.32 5.16 -1.64
N SER A 214 3.65 5.24 -1.78
CA SER A 214 4.44 4.56 -2.81
C SER A 214 4.22 3.05 -2.77
N ALA A 215 4.38 2.44 -1.60
CA ALA A 215 4.25 0.99 -1.42
C ALA A 215 2.83 0.52 -1.75
N MET A 216 1.81 1.23 -1.23
CA MET A 216 0.42 0.90 -1.52
C MET A 216 0.06 1.13 -3.00
N ASN A 217 0.45 2.25 -3.61
CA ASN A 217 0.10 2.52 -5.00
C ASN A 217 0.75 1.52 -5.97
N ALA A 218 1.99 1.11 -5.69
CA ALA A 218 2.66 0.03 -6.39
C ALA A 218 1.89 -1.30 -6.21
N ALA A 219 1.50 -1.65 -4.99
CA ALA A 219 0.73 -2.86 -4.70
C ALA A 219 -0.61 -2.92 -5.43
N LEU A 220 -1.32 -1.79 -5.54
CA LEU A 220 -2.60 -1.74 -6.24
C LEU A 220 -2.50 -2.14 -7.71
N THR A 221 -1.35 -1.97 -8.35
CA THR A 221 -1.14 -2.41 -9.75
C THR A 221 -1.16 -3.93 -9.94
N LEU A 222 -1.00 -4.69 -8.85
CA LEU A 222 -1.02 -6.17 -8.86
C LEU A 222 -2.37 -6.76 -8.45
N ILE A 223 -3.34 -5.92 -8.08
CA ILE A 223 -4.70 -6.36 -7.70
C ILE A 223 -5.80 -5.64 -8.48
N THR A 224 -5.39 -4.82 -9.46
CA THR A 224 -6.27 -4.21 -10.46
C THR A 224 -6.91 -5.27 -11.33
#